data_AF-A0A3D2UQV7-F1
#
_entry.id   AF-A0A3D2UQV7-F1
#
_cell.length_a   1.000
_cell.length_b   1.000
_cell.length_c   1.000
_cell.angle_alpha   90.00
_cell.angle_beta   90.00
_cell.angle_gamma   90.00
#
_symmetry.space_group_name_H-M   'P 1'
#
loop_
_entity.id
_entity.type
_entity.pdbx_description
1 polymer ?
#
loop_
_entity_poly.entity_id
_entity_poly.type
_entity_poly.pdbx_seq_one_letter_code
_entity_poly.pdbx_strand_id
1 'polypeptide(L)'
;MTQQPVKRRRRWLRYFFVFLLVVALLPSVVGLTRALWLCRVWGNVDEIESAIPDETMRSLTSQIEEYVRPESQTYLTIPEWYIVYSADEYGAFIQNHSSSDFPYFKAVGQYWQSYYEVCEQVRGRYPHNGNAQFVLGFIGVSFTAENMLKGLYEFTIGRVFDWFAAEPTEEEQFAADVAVEFGAFLH
;
A
#
# COMPACT_ATOMS: atom_id res chain seq x y z
N MET A 1 -22.61 38.45 31.36
CA MET A 1 -21.72 37.28 31.32
C MET A 1 -22.14 36.35 30.19
N THR A 2 -21.55 36.49 29.00
CA THR A 2 -21.90 35.76 27.78
C THR A 2 -21.02 34.52 27.60
N GLN A 3 -21.47 33.38 28.10
CA GLN A 3 -20.84 32.08 27.82
C GLN A 3 -21.35 31.50 26.49
N GLN A 4 -20.73 31.86 25.36
CA GLN A 4 -20.98 31.18 24.06
C GLN A 4 -19.79 30.84 23.14
N PRO A 5 -18.49 31.04 23.46
CA PRO A 5 -17.44 30.71 22.48
C PRO A 5 -17.13 29.20 22.35
N VAL A 6 -17.43 28.39 23.37
CA VAL A 6 -16.92 27.00 23.45
C VAL A 6 -17.63 26.03 22.50
N LYS A 7 -18.96 26.13 22.33
CA LYS A 7 -19.74 25.20 21.48
C LYS A 7 -19.44 25.37 19.99
N ARG A 8 -19.20 26.60 19.52
CA ARG A 8 -18.92 26.90 18.11
C ARG A 8 -17.52 26.40 17.70
N ARG A 9 -16.52 26.60 18.57
CA ARG A 9 -15.13 26.11 18.36
C ARG A 9 -15.05 24.58 18.29
N ARG A 10 -15.82 23.88 19.14
CA ARG A 10 -15.86 22.39 19.15
C ARG A 10 -16.50 21.79 17.89
N ARG A 11 -17.48 22.47 17.29
CA ARG A 11 -18.07 22.04 16.00
C ARG A 11 -17.10 22.26 14.84
N TRP A 12 -16.41 23.39 14.79
CA TRP A 12 -15.44 23.69 13.75
C TRP A 12 -14.26 22.71 13.77
N LEU A 13 -13.71 22.43 14.96
CA LEU A 13 -12.67 21.41 15.13
C LEU A 13 -13.15 20.02 14.66
N ARG A 14 -14.39 19.64 14.99
CA ARG A 14 -14.98 18.38 14.50
C ARG A 14 -15.01 18.32 12.97
N TYR A 15 -15.49 19.37 12.31
CA TYR A 15 -15.53 19.39 10.84
C TYR A 15 -14.13 19.40 10.21
N PHE A 16 -13.18 20.08 10.84
CA PHE A 16 -11.78 20.09 10.41
C PHE A 16 -11.16 18.69 10.47
N PHE A 17 -11.33 17.96 11.58
CA PHE A 17 -10.83 16.60 11.70
C PHE A 17 -11.55 15.61 10.76
N VAL A 18 -12.87 15.75 10.59
CA VAL A 18 -13.62 14.95 9.61
C VAL A 18 -13.13 15.23 8.19
N PHE A 19 -12.88 16.49 7.85
CA PHE A 19 -12.34 16.87 6.55
C PHE A 19 -10.95 16.26 6.30
N LEU A 20 -10.03 16.36 7.27
CA LEU A 20 -8.71 15.73 7.16
C LEU A 20 -8.80 14.21 6.97
N LEU A 21 -9.69 13.56 7.72
CA LEU A 21 -9.90 12.12 7.62
C LEU A 21 -10.47 11.74 6.24
N VAL A 22 -11.42 12.51 5.71
CA VAL A 22 -11.95 12.31 4.35
C VAL A 22 -10.87 12.51 3.30
N VAL A 23 -10.04 13.54 3.42
CA VAL A 23 -8.93 13.80 2.48
C VAL A 23 -7.88 12.69 2.54
N ALA A 24 -7.59 12.14 3.72
CA ALA A 24 -6.64 11.03 3.87
C ALA A 24 -7.19 9.71 3.30
N LEU A 25 -8.50 9.46 3.40
CA LEU A 25 -9.13 8.23 2.90
C LEU A 25 -9.55 8.29 1.43
N LEU A 26 -9.74 9.49 0.87
CA LEU A 26 -10.16 9.69 -0.52
C LEU A 26 -9.24 8.96 -1.54
N PRO A 27 -7.90 9.04 -1.43
CA PRO A 27 -6.99 8.31 -2.32
C PRO A 27 -7.16 6.79 -2.24
N SER A 28 -7.36 6.25 -1.03
CA SER A 28 -7.64 4.82 -0.84
C SER A 28 -8.96 4.41 -1.48
N VAL A 29 -10.00 5.24 -1.35
CA VAL A 29 -11.31 5.00 -1.97
C VAL A 29 -11.23 5.09 -3.50
N VAL A 30 -10.54 6.08 -4.05
CA VAL A 30 -10.34 6.21 -5.50
C VAL A 30 -9.50 5.04 -6.03
N GLY A 31 -8.43 4.67 -5.31
CA GLY A 31 -7.59 3.51 -5.62
C GLY A 31 -8.39 2.22 -5.69
N LEU A 32 -9.17 1.94 -4.63
CA LEU A 32 -10.03 0.76 -4.53
C LEU A 32 -11.17 0.77 -5.55
N THR A 33 -11.88 1.89 -5.73
CA THR A 33 -12.99 1.95 -6.69
C THR A 33 -12.51 1.69 -8.11
N ARG A 34 -11.36 2.27 -8.50
CA ARG A 34 -10.73 2.01 -9.79
C ARG A 34 -10.22 0.56 -9.88
N ALA A 35 -9.68 -0.01 -8.81
CA ALA A 35 -9.30 -1.43 -8.75
C ALA A 35 -10.51 -2.33 -9.00
N LEU A 36 -11.58 -2.15 -8.25
CA LEU A 36 -12.83 -2.90 -8.39
C LEU A 36 -13.43 -2.78 -9.80
N TRP A 37 -13.38 -1.58 -10.39
CA TRP A 37 -13.93 -1.30 -11.72
C TRP A 37 -13.09 -1.89 -12.86
N LEU A 38 -11.76 -1.68 -12.82
CA LEU A 38 -10.85 -2.22 -13.84
C LEU A 38 -10.70 -3.72 -13.74
N CYS A 39 -10.57 -4.27 -12.54
CA CYS A 39 -10.32 -5.69 -12.35
C CYS A 39 -11.53 -6.57 -12.60
N ARG A 40 -12.75 -5.98 -12.70
CA ARG A 40 -14.01 -6.73 -12.74
C ARG A 40 -13.94 -7.90 -11.76
N VAL A 41 -13.88 -7.59 -10.47
CA VAL A 41 -13.75 -8.56 -9.35
C VAL A 41 -14.90 -9.60 -9.31
N TRP A 42 -15.84 -9.52 -10.24
CA TRP A 42 -17.04 -10.33 -10.37
C TRP A 42 -17.16 -11.00 -11.74
N GLY A 43 -16.09 -11.05 -12.53
CA GLY A 43 -16.05 -11.75 -13.81
C GLY A 43 -15.76 -13.24 -13.62
N ASN A 44 -16.75 -14.10 -13.91
CA ASN A 44 -16.56 -15.54 -13.90
C ASN A 44 -15.72 -15.93 -15.13
N VAL A 45 -14.53 -16.49 -14.87
CA VAL A 45 -13.75 -17.24 -15.86
C VAL A 45 -13.58 -18.63 -15.27
N ASP A 46 -13.93 -19.64 -16.05
CA ASP A 46 -13.88 -21.04 -15.62
C ASP A 46 -12.46 -21.40 -15.16
N GLU A 47 -12.40 -22.18 -14.07
CA GLU A 47 -11.17 -22.67 -13.46
C GLU A 47 -10.35 -23.44 -14.50
N ILE A 48 -9.11 -23.00 -14.76
CA ILE A 48 -8.24 -23.70 -15.72
C ILE A 48 -7.88 -25.05 -15.09
N GLU A 49 -8.25 -26.11 -15.80
CA GLU A 49 -7.97 -27.50 -15.46
C GLU A 49 -6.49 -27.67 -15.10
N SER A 50 -6.25 -28.28 -13.93
CA SER A 50 -4.93 -28.37 -13.29
C SER A 50 -3.84 -28.82 -14.27
N ALA A 51 -2.72 -28.09 -14.31
CA ALA A 51 -1.57 -28.37 -15.17
C ALA A 51 -0.80 -29.67 -14.83
N ILE A 52 -1.32 -30.55 -13.95
CA ILE A 52 -0.70 -31.82 -13.57
C ILE A 52 -1.18 -32.92 -14.53
N PRO A 53 -0.39 -33.33 -15.54
CA PRO A 53 -0.86 -34.22 -16.59
C PRO A 53 -1.03 -35.66 -16.08
N ASP A 54 -0.18 -36.06 -15.12
CA ASP A 54 -0.09 -37.42 -14.59
C ASP A 54 -1.09 -37.67 -13.46
N GLU A 55 -1.91 -38.71 -13.61
CA GLU A 55 -2.90 -39.18 -12.63
C GLU A 55 -2.25 -39.61 -11.31
N THR A 56 -1.06 -40.21 -11.37
CA THR A 56 -0.25 -40.58 -10.20
C THR A 56 0.15 -39.35 -9.41
N MET A 57 0.63 -38.32 -10.12
CA MET A 57 0.99 -37.05 -9.49
C MET A 57 -0.25 -36.38 -8.90
N ARG A 58 -1.37 -36.33 -9.63
CA ARG A 58 -2.64 -35.79 -9.09
C ARG A 58 -3.07 -36.46 -7.80
N SER A 59 -2.96 -37.79 -7.69
CA SER A 59 -3.30 -38.56 -6.49
C SER A 59 -2.34 -38.32 -5.30
N LEU A 60 -1.06 -38.08 -5.56
CA LEU A 60 -0.10 -37.73 -4.52
C LEU A 60 -0.32 -36.29 -4.03
N THR A 61 -0.59 -35.38 -4.96
CA THR A 61 -0.73 -33.95 -4.66
C THR A 61 -2.07 -33.60 -4.03
N SER A 62 -3.13 -34.37 -4.30
CA SER A 62 -4.44 -34.16 -3.69
C SER A 62 -4.46 -34.36 -2.17
N GLN A 63 -3.42 -34.99 -1.61
CA GLN A 63 -3.25 -35.18 -0.17
C GLN A 63 -2.58 -33.98 0.52
N ILE A 64 -2.04 -33.03 -0.26
CA ILE A 64 -1.38 -31.83 0.23
C ILE A 64 -2.29 -30.65 -0.07
N GLU A 65 -2.81 -30.03 0.99
CA GLU A 65 -3.61 -28.81 0.88
C GLU A 65 -2.79 -27.70 0.19
N GLU A 66 -3.42 -26.96 -0.73
CA GLU A 66 -2.78 -25.88 -1.50
C GLU A 66 -1.52 -26.27 -2.32
N TYR A 67 -1.37 -27.54 -2.71
CA TYR A 67 -0.21 -27.96 -3.52
C TYR A 67 -0.07 -27.20 -4.85
N VAL A 68 -1.20 -26.90 -5.49
CA VAL A 68 -1.22 -26.18 -6.77
C VAL A 68 -1.41 -24.70 -6.52
N ARG A 69 -0.40 -23.91 -6.87
CA ARG A 69 -0.48 -22.46 -6.88
C ARG A 69 -1.02 -21.98 -8.24
N PRO A 70 -2.09 -21.17 -8.28
CA PRO A 70 -2.57 -20.59 -9.53
C PRO A 70 -1.49 -19.72 -10.18
N GLU A 71 -1.31 -19.84 -11.49
CA GLU A 71 -0.33 -19.04 -12.24
C GLU A 71 -0.60 -17.53 -12.12
N SER A 72 -1.89 -17.13 -12.03
CA SER A 72 -2.28 -15.74 -11.75
C SER A 72 -1.64 -15.17 -10.49
N GLN A 73 -1.36 -16.00 -9.50
CA GLN A 73 -0.72 -15.57 -8.25
C GLN A 73 0.73 -15.13 -8.46
N THR A 74 1.43 -15.66 -9.46
CA THR A 74 2.79 -15.20 -9.83
C THR A 74 2.80 -13.75 -10.32
N TYR A 75 1.76 -13.33 -11.03
CA TYR A 75 1.62 -11.93 -11.43
C TYR A 75 1.20 -11.08 -10.24
N LEU A 76 0.21 -11.56 -9.46
CA LEU A 76 -0.35 -10.83 -8.31
C LEU A 76 0.64 -10.61 -7.16
N THR A 77 1.74 -11.36 -7.10
CA THR A 77 2.82 -11.08 -6.13
C THR A 77 3.58 -9.77 -6.39
N ILE A 78 3.54 -9.19 -7.59
CA ILE A 78 4.27 -7.94 -7.88
C ILE A 78 3.81 -6.79 -6.96
N PRO A 79 2.52 -6.40 -6.92
CA PRO A 79 2.06 -5.35 -6.01
C PRO A 79 2.17 -5.73 -4.54
N GLU A 80 2.14 -7.02 -4.19
CA GLU A 80 2.37 -7.49 -2.82
C GLU A 80 3.79 -7.17 -2.34
N TRP A 81 4.79 -7.44 -3.17
CA TRP A 81 6.19 -7.18 -2.83
C TRP A 81 6.60 -5.72 -2.98
N TYR A 82 5.82 -4.91 -3.73
CA TYR A 82 6.13 -3.50 -3.88
C TYR A 82 6.23 -2.75 -2.53
N ILE A 83 5.44 -3.12 -1.52
CA ILE A 83 5.53 -2.46 -0.20
C ILE A 83 6.85 -2.76 0.53
N VAL A 84 7.43 -3.93 0.28
CA VAL A 84 8.74 -4.32 0.82
C VAL A 84 9.83 -3.51 0.14
N TYR A 85 9.81 -3.46 -1.19
CA TYR A 85 10.76 -2.64 -1.96
C TYR A 85 10.62 -1.16 -1.62
N SER A 86 9.40 -0.65 -1.41
CA SER A 86 9.20 0.74 -1.00
C SER A 86 9.78 1.04 0.38
N ALA A 87 9.83 0.07 1.29
CA ALA A 87 10.46 0.25 2.60
C ALA A 87 11.99 0.30 2.47
N ASP A 88 12.57 -0.55 1.63
CA ASP A 88 14.00 -0.53 1.29
C ASP A 88 14.40 0.78 0.58
N GLU A 89 13.61 1.22 -0.41
CA GLU A 89 13.78 2.52 -1.09
C GLU A 89 13.75 3.69 -0.10
N TYR A 90 12.85 3.64 0.89
CA TYR A 90 12.76 4.66 1.93
C TYR A 90 14.03 4.70 2.78
N GLY A 91 14.48 3.54 3.31
CA GLY A 91 15.71 3.44 4.09
C GLY A 91 16.94 3.90 3.31
N ALA A 92 17.06 3.50 2.04
CA ALA A 92 18.14 3.95 1.17
C ALA A 92 18.11 5.47 0.91
N PHE A 93 16.91 6.05 0.75
CA PHE A 93 16.75 7.47 0.42
C PHE A 93 17.17 8.39 1.57
N ILE A 94 16.70 8.11 2.78
CA ILE A 94 16.86 9.00 3.95
C ILE A 94 18.28 9.01 4.53
N GLN A 95 19.16 8.11 4.09
CA GLN A 95 20.58 8.19 4.42
C GLN A 95 21.26 9.46 3.87
N ASN A 96 20.76 9.99 2.75
CA ASN A 96 21.40 11.11 2.04
C ASN A 96 20.46 12.30 1.80
N HIS A 97 19.20 12.19 2.22
CA HIS A 97 18.16 13.19 1.99
C HIS A 97 17.29 13.32 3.23
N SER A 98 16.63 14.46 3.38
CA SER A 98 15.61 14.60 4.42
C SER A 98 14.43 13.66 4.16
N SER A 99 13.89 13.09 5.24
CA SER A 99 12.62 12.35 5.24
C SER A 99 11.47 13.15 4.63
N SER A 100 11.54 14.49 4.68
CA SER A 100 10.55 15.39 4.09
C SER A 100 10.59 15.48 2.57
N ASP A 101 11.68 15.05 1.93
CA ASP A 101 11.81 15.01 0.48
C ASP A 101 11.40 13.66 -0.13
N PHE A 102 11.15 12.64 0.71
CA PHE A 102 10.71 11.34 0.22
C PHE A 102 9.34 11.45 -0.48
N PRO A 103 9.16 10.85 -1.66
CA PRO A 103 7.96 11.04 -2.47
C PRO A 103 6.80 10.11 -2.06
N TYR A 104 6.33 10.20 -0.80
CA TYR A 104 5.27 9.34 -0.23
C TYR A 104 4.04 9.15 -1.13
N PHE A 105 3.52 10.25 -1.69
CA PHE A 105 2.33 10.20 -2.55
C PHE A 105 2.60 9.51 -3.90
N LYS A 106 3.84 9.58 -4.41
CA LYS A 106 4.22 8.84 -5.63
C LYS A 106 4.34 7.36 -5.33
N ALA A 107 4.86 6.97 -4.16
CA ALA A 107 4.91 5.57 -3.74
C ALA A 107 3.50 4.96 -3.70
N VAL A 108 2.51 5.68 -3.15
CA VAL A 108 1.09 5.29 -3.22
C VAL A 108 0.63 5.10 -4.67
N GLY A 109 0.95 6.06 -5.55
CA GLY A 109 0.60 5.99 -6.97
C GLY A 109 1.20 4.75 -7.66
N GLN A 110 2.46 4.44 -7.37
CA GLN A 110 3.19 3.31 -7.93
C GLN A 110 2.64 1.97 -7.43
N TYR A 111 2.20 1.87 -6.17
CA TYR A 111 1.48 0.69 -5.66
C TYR A 111 0.23 0.42 -6.52
N TRP A 112 -0.66 1.42 -6.63
CA TRP A 112 -1.93 1.26 -7.34
C TRP A 112 -1.72 1.04 -8.84
N GLN A 113 -0.72 1.70 -9.44
CA GLN A 113 -0.34 1.48 -10.82
C GLN A 113 0.09 0.03 -11.06
N SER A 114 1.01 -0.49 -10.24
CA SER A 114 1.48 -1.87 -10.32
C SER A 114 0.33 -2.87 -10.18
N TYR A 115 -0.59 -2.60 -9.24
CA TYR A 115 -1.80 -3.37 -9.07
C TYR A 115 -2.68 -3.38 -10.35
N TYR A 116 -2.93 -2.22 -10.97
CA TYR A 116 -3.77 -2.14 -12.16
C TYR A 116 -3.13 -2.81 -13.38
N GLU A 117 -1.83 -2.61 -13.58
CA GLU A 117 -1.09 -3.21 -14.70
C GLU A 117 -1.12 -4.73 -14.61
N VAL A 118 -0.81 -5.28 -13.43
CA VAL A 118 -0.90 -6.72 -13.18
C VAL A 118 -2.32 -7.23 -13.34
N CYS A 119 -3.29 -6.47 -12.86
CA CYS A 119 -4.69 -6.85 -13.00
C CYS A 119 -5.13 -6.93 -14.47
N GLU A 120 -4.66 -6.01 -15.31
CA GLU A 120 -4.87 -6.07 -16.76
C GLU A 120 -4.21 -7.30 -17.41
N GLN A 121 -3.06 -7.74 -16.88
CA GLN A 121 -2.41 -8.96 -17.35
C GLN A 121 -3.20 -10.22 -16.97
N VAL A 122 -3.78 -10.29 -15.77
CA VAL A 122 -4.50 -11.50 -15.35
C VAL A 122 -5.94 -11.57 -15.83
N ARG A 123 -6.59 -10.41 -16.02
CA ARG A 123 -8.02 -10.33 -16.38
C ARG A 123 -8.30 -10.97 -17.74
N GLY A 124 -9.21 -11.94 -17.75
CA GLY A 124 -9.63 -12.66 -18.95
C GLY A 124 -8.62 -13.70 -19.45
N ARG A 125 -7.46 -13.85 -18.78
CA ARG A 125 -6.45 -14.89 -19.06
C ARG A 125 -6.46 -16.00 -18.01
N TYR A 126 -6.80 -15.66 -16.77
CA TYR A 126 -6.85 -16.60 -15.65
C TYR A 126 -8.20 -16.55 -14.93
N PRO A 127 -8.55 -17.63 -14.18
CA PRO A 127 -9.67 -17.61 -13.26
C PRO A 127 -9.53 -16.49 -12.22
N HIS A 128 -10.66 -15.94 -11.79
CA HIS A 128 -10.65 -14.85 -10.83
C HIS A 128 -10.17 -15.32 -9.44
N ASN A 129 -9.03 -14.82 -8.98
CA ASN A 129 -8.51 -15.11 -7.63
C ASN A 129 -8.97 -14.04 -6.62
N GLY A 130 -10.18 -14.21 -6.07
CA GLY A 130 -10.77 -13.24 -5.15
C GLY A 130 -9.98 -13.03 -3.86
N ASN A 131 -9.34 -14.09 -3.33
CA ASN A 131 -8.54 -14.01 -2.11
C ASN A 131 -7.31 -13.14 -2.31
N ALA A 132 -6.54 -13.37 -3.38
CA ALA A 132 -5.37 -12.54 -3.68
C ALA A 132 -5.77 -11.08 -3.94
N GLN A 133 -6.87 -10.86 -4.67
CA GLN A 133 -7.37 -9.51 -4.96
C GLN A 133 -7.81 -8.77 -3.69
N PHE A 134 -8.42 -9.48 -2.73
CA PHE A 134 -8.77 -8.92 -1.43
C PHE A 134 -7.53 -8.54 -0.62
N VAL A 135 -6.56 -9.44 -0.50
CA VAL A 135 -5.31 -9.20 0.25
C VAL A 135 -4.58 -8.00 -0.32
N LEU A 136 -4.41 -7.94 -1.65
CA LEU A 136 -3.80 -6.80 -2.32
C LEU A 136 -4.60 -5.50 -2.07
N GLY A 137 -5.92 -5.53 -2.21
CA GLY A 137 -6.75 -4.35 -1.89
C GLY A 137 -6.55 -3.87 -0.45
N PHE A 138 -6.50 -4.79 0.52
CA PHE A 138 -6.29 -4.49 1.93
C PHE A 138 -4.91 -3.89 2.19
N ILE A 139 -3.85 -4.51 1.68
CA ILE A 139 -2.47 -4.01 1.77
C ILE A 139 -2.37 -2.63 1.13
N GLY A 140 -2.94 -2.44 -0.07
CA GLY A 140 -2.94 -1.16 -0.77
C GLY A 140 -3.59 -0.03 0.02
N VAL A 141 -4.70 -0.29 0.71
CA VAL A 141 -5.31 0.69 1.61
C VAL A 141 -4.42 1.00 2.81
N SER A 142 -3.85 -0.04 3.44
CA SER A 142 -2.96 0.12 4.59
C SER A 142 -1.74 0.97 4.21
N PHE A 143 -1.09 0.62 3.10
CA PHE A 143 0.06 1.34 2.56
C PHE A 143 -0.28 2.79 2.17
N THR A 144 -1.45 3.00 1.56
CA THR A 144 -1.94 4.35 1.25
C THR A 144 -2.14 5.17 2.52
N ALA A 145 -2.79 4.61 3.55
CA ALA A 145 -3.04 5.32 4.79
C ALA A 145 -1.73 5.71 5.49
N GLU A 146 -0.77 4.78 5.56
CA GLU A 146 0.55 5.02 6.16
C GLU A 146 1.29 6.16 5.43
N ASN A 147 1.44 6.05 4.11
CA ASN A 147 2.19 7.03 3.31
C ASN A 147 1.47 8.39 3.24
N MET A 148 0.13 8.41 3.26
CA MET A 148 -0.62 9.67 3.36
C MET A 148 -0.37 10.36 4.70
N LEU A 149 -0.35 9.61 5.81
CA LEU A 149 -0.08 10.18 7.13
C LEU A 149 1.37 10.68 7.24
N LYS A 150 2.35 9.88 6.82
CA LYS A 150 3.77 10.28 6.79
C LYS A 150 3.95 11.49 5.87
N GLY A 151 3.46 11.44 4.64
CA GLY A 151 3.58 12.54 3.67
C GLY A 151 2.91 13.84 4.13
N LEU A 152 1.74 13.78 4.79
CA LEU A 152 1.12 14.97 5.36
C LEU A 152 1.91 15.55 6.53
N TYR A 153 2.43 14.69 7.41
CA TYR A 153 3.28 15.10 8.52
C TYR A 153 4.56 15.79 8.02
N GLU A 154 5.26 15.13 7.12
CA GLU A 154 6.50 15.60 6.51
C GLU A 154 6.30 16.86 5.68
N PHE A 155 5.23 16.96 4.89
CA PHE A 155 4.97 18.17 4.11
C PHE A 155 4.61 19.40 4.97
N THR A 156 4.19 19.18 6.23
CA THR A 156 3.73 20.28 7.12
C THR A 156 4.71 20.57 8.23
N ILE A 157 4.91 19.63 9.15
CA ILE A 157 5.76 19.78 10.32
C ILE A 157 7.20 19.57 9.89
N GLY A 158 7.52 18.42 9.28
CA GLY A 158 8.87 18.09 8.85
C GLY A 158 9.50 19.19 8.00
N ARG A 159 8.81 19.62 6.94
CA ARG A 159 9.25 20.69 6.03
C ARG A 159 9.54 22.01 6.72
N VAL A 160 8.79 22.37 7.76
CA VAL A 160 9.04 23.59 8.53
C VAL A 160 10.30 23.43 9.37
N PHE A 161 10.49 22.28 10.02
CA PHE A 161 11.68 22.02 10.83
C PHE A 161 12.95 21.87 9.97
N ASP A 162 12.85 21.24 8.81
CA ASP A 162 13.92 21.15 7.81
C ASP A 162 14.48 22.52 7.42
N TRP A 163 13.64 23.56 7.31
CA TRP A 163 14.11 24.91 7.01
C TRP A 163 14.97 25.53 8.11
N PHE A 164 14.81 25.07 9.35
CA PHE A 164 15.58 25.54 10.50
C PHE A 164 16.74 24.61 10.86
N ALA A 165 16.72 23.36 10.37
CA ALA A 165 17.78 22.40 10.59
C ALA A 165 19.01 22.76 9.73
N ALA A 166 20.16 22.86 10.37
CA ALA A 166 21.45 22.98 9.68
C ALA A 166 22.06 21.60 9.36
N GLU A 167 21.78 20.62 10.23
CA GLU A 167 22.29 19.25 10.17
C GLU A 167 21.21 18.29 10.71
N PRO A 168 21.20 17.01 10.31
CA PRO A 168 20.28 16.01 10.83
C PRO A 168 20.46 15.82 12.35
N THR A 169 19.35 15.71 13.07
CA THR A 169 19.35 15.45 14.51
C THR A 169 19.79 14.01 14.83
N GLU A 170 20.19 13.73 16.07
CA GLU A 170 20.52 12.37 16.51
C GLU A 170 19.33 11.41 16.36
N GLU A 171 18.09 11.92 16.53
CA GLU A 171 16.88 11.13 16.35
C GLU A 171 16.65 10.77 14.87
N GLU A 172 16.88 11.71 13.96
CA GLU A 172 16.78 11.47 12.51
C GLU A 172 17.82 10.45 12.02
N GLN A 173 19.05 10.53 12.52
CA GLN A 173 20.10 9.55 12.21
C GLN A 173 19.71 8.15 12.70
N PHE A 174 19.23 8.04 13.94
CA PHE A 174 18.74 6.78 14.48
C PHE A 174 17.55 6.23 13.68
N ALA A 175 16.59 7.08 13.30
CA ALA A 175 15.45 6.67 12.49
C ALA A 175 15.89 6.20 11.09
N ALA A 176 16.91 6.82 10.50
CA ALA A 176 17.50 6.40 9.24
C ALA A 176 18.15 5.02 9.35
N ASP A 177 18.96 4.79 10.37
CA ASP A 177 19.61 3.50 10.62
C ASP A 177 18.57 2.37 10.78
N VAL A 178 17.52 2.62 11.59
CA VAL A 178 16.43 1.66 11.78
C VAL A 178 15.69 1.36 10.47
N ALA A 179 15.46 2.37 9.62
CA ALA A 179 14.79 2.16 8.35
C ALA A 179 15.63 1.32 7.38
N VAL A 180 16.95 1.53 7.35
CA VAL A 180 17.89 0.73 6.56
C VAL A 180 17.95 -0.70 7.07
N GLU A 181 18.09 -0.90 8.37
CA GLU A 181 18.08 -2.23 8.99
C GLU A 181 16.76 -2.97 8.72
N PHE A 182 15.63 -2.26 8.78
CA PHE A 182 14.34 -2.84 8.47
C PHE A 182 14.21 -3.24 7.00
N GLY A 183 14.66 -2.40 6.07
CA GLY A 183 14.71 -2.73 4.63
C GLY A 183 15.52 -4.01 4.38
N ALA A 184 16.73 -4.07 4.94
CA ALA A 184 17.63 -5.22 4.85
C ALA A 184 17.08 -6.49 5.54
N PHE A 185 16.23 -6.36 6.56
CA PHE A 185 15.61 -7.50 7.23
C PHE A 185 14.52 -8.18 6.39
N LEU A 186 13.85 -7.45 5.50
CA LEU A 186 12.69 -7.95 4.77
C LEU A 186 13.03 -8.86 3.56
N HIS A 187 14.30 -8.96 3.17
CA HIS A 187 14.76 -9.72 1.99
C HIS A 187 16.09 -10.43 2.23
#